data_AF-A0A820PHN9-F1
#
_entry.id   AF-A0A820PHN9-F1
#
_cell.length_a   1.000
_cell.length_b   1.000
_cell.length_c   1.000
_cell.angle_alpha   90.00
_cell.angle_beta   90.00
_cell.angle_gamma   90.00
#
_symmetry.space_group_name_H-M   'P 1'
#
loop_
_entity.id
_entity.type
_entity.pdbx_description
1 polymer ?
#
loop_
_entity_poly.entity_id
_entity_poly.type
_entity_poly.pdbx_seq_one_letter_code
_entity_poly.pdbx_strand_id
1 'polypeptide(L)'
;VEFDQSRSVRSTKIKTKNVPGYDCTFEQHLCGWIQGENTTIDWFRERSSENEQVNIIGPIVDHTFGNSSGYYAITKLKLPISNFENIQNSVLISPRLPHDIATPMCAEWWYMMYKSDNTEFSVYLIVNNNLNEREVSWRRRGDHGHHWQYDQLQIEPGNNITYVLYEVVAEWSIQSTVSIDDLKLLYGPFIKPNFIAIECTFEEEHICGYSSDPTGNFAWT
;
A
#
# COMPACT_ATOMS: atom_id res chain seq x y z
N VAL A 1 12.03 1.15 -51.25
CA VAL A 1 11.45 0.17 -50.31
C VAL A 1 11.02 0.97 -49.09
N GLU A 2 9.75 1.42 -49.09
CA GLU A 2 9.15 2.06 -47.93
C GLU A 2 8.88 1.01 -46.86
N PHE A 3 9.35 1.25 -45.64
CA PHE A 3 8.99 0.46 -44.47
C PHE A 3 7.85 1.18 -43.74
N ASP A 4 6.66 0.62 -43.87
CA ASP A 4 5.50 0.91 -43.04
C ASP A 4 5.77 0.43 -41.60
N GLN A 5 5.87 1.36 -40.65
CA GLN A 5 5.83 1.08 -39.22
C GLN A 5 4.63 1.77 -38.58
N SER A 6 3.44 1.28 -38.90
CA SER A 6 2.22 1.60 -38.16
C SER A 6 1.66 0.39 -37.41
N ARG A 7 2.48 -0.27 -36.56
CA ARG A 7 1.94 -1.16 -35.52
C ARG A 7 1.54 -0.35 -34.29
N SER A 8 0.32 0.16 -34.31
CA SER A 8 -0.40 0.64 -33.13
C SER A 8 -0.41 -0.44 -32.05
N VAL A 9 0.35 -0.24 -30.97
CA VAL A 9 0.20 -1.03 -29.73
C VAL A 9 -1.17 -0.70 -29.13
N ARG A 10 -2.14 -1.60 -29.34
CA ARG A 10 -3.44 -1.52 -28.68
C ARG A 10 -3.21 -1.78 -27.18
N SER A 11 -3.25 -0.74 -26.36
CA SER A 11 -3.47 -0.89 -24.93
C SER A 11 -4.88 -1.45 -24.73
N THR A 12 -5.00 -2.77 -24.66
CA THR A 12 -6.20 -3.40 -24.13
C THR A 12 -6.27 -3.03 -22.65
N LYS A 13 -7.16 -2.09 -22.30
CA LYS A 13 -7.64 -1.93 -20.93
C LYS A 13 -8.19 -3.28 -20.48
N ILE A 14 -7.41 -4.06 -19.76
CA ILE A 14 -7.90 -5.25 -19.07
C ILE A 14 -8.90 -4.71 -18.05
N LYS A 15 -10.19 -4.96 -18.26
CA LYS A 15 -11.20 -4.69 -17.24
C LYS A 15 -11.01 -5.72 -16.13
N THR A 16 -10.22 -5.36 -15.13
CA THR A 16 -10.13 -6.10 -13.89
C THR A 16 -11.47 -5.97 -13.15
N LYS A 17 -11.96 -7.10 -12.62
CA LYS A 17 -13.24 -7.16 -11.91
C LYS A 17 -12.97 -7.16 -10.42
N ASN A 18 -13.62 -6.28 -9.67
CA ASN A 18 -13.44 -6.22 -8.21
C ASN A 18 -14.11 -7.41 -7.52
N VAL A 19 -13.53 -7.82 -6.40
CA VAL A 19 -14.09 -8.82 -5.51
C VAL A 19 -15.12 -8.15 -4.59
N PRO A 20 -16.39 -8.59 -4.61
CA PRO A 20 -17.42 -7.99 -3.78
C PRO A 20 -17.07 -8.02 -2.30
N GLY A 21 -17.23 -6.87 -1.63
CA GLY A 21 -17.08 -6.75 -0.19
C GLY A 21 -15.66 -6.61 0.32
N TYR A 22 -14.63 -6.58 -0.54
CA TYR A 22 -13.25 -6.30 -0.12
C TYR A 22 -12.91 -4.80 -0.21
N ASP A 23 -13.38 -4.16 -1.28
CA ASP A 23 -13.04 -2.77 -1.60
C ASP A 23 -13.36 -1.82 -0.44
N CYS A 24 -12.38 -1.01 -0.05
CA CYS A 24 -12.56 -0.04 1.01
C CYS A 24 -11.78 1.25 0.78
N THR A 25 -12.54 2.33 0.62
CA THR A 25 -12.05 3.72 0.58
C THR A 25 -12.21 4.43 1.91
N PHE A 26 -12.64 3.71 2.96
CA PHE A 26 -12.94 4.24 4.30
C PHE A 26 -13.93 5.41 4.39
N GLU A 27 -14.56 5.86 3.30
CA GLU A 27 -15.41 7.06 3.28
C GLU A 27 -16.64 6.98 4.18
N GLN A 28 -17.21 5.79 4.39
CA GLN A 28 -18.40 5.60 5.22
C GLN A 28 -18.10 4.84 6.51
N HIS A 29 -17.25 3.81 6.43
CA HIS A 29 -16.94 2.87 7.51
C HIS A 29 -15.72 2.03 7.11
N LEU A 30 -15.29 1.09 7.97
CA LEU A 30 -14.20 0.16 7.69
C LEU A 30 -14.56 -0.96 6.70
N CYS A 31 -15.58 -0.81 5.86
CA CYS A 31 -16.02 -1.78 4.83
C CYS A 31 -16.10 -3.28 5.20
N GLY A 32 -16.29 -3.60 6.49
CA GLY A 32 -16.29 -4.99 6.99
C GLY A 32 -14.92 -5.52 7.40
N TRP A 33 -13.86 -4.73 7.24
CA TRP A 33 -12.55 -4.98 7.84
C TRP A 33 -12.66 -4.92 9.35
N ILE A 34 -11.95 -5.83 10.03
CA ILE A 34 -12.01 -5.98 11.47
C ILE A 34 -10.63 -5.74 12.10
N GLN A 35 -10.64 -5.17 13.30
CA GLN A 35 -9.45 -4.99 14.13
C GLN A 35 -9.00 -6.34 14.71
N GLY A 36 -7.68 -6.58 14.76
CA GLY A 36 -7.13 -7.74 15.45
C GLY A 36 -7.22 -7.62 16.98
N GLU A 37 -7.71 -8.67 17.65
CA GLU A 37 -8.00 -8.64 19.10
C GLU A 37 -6.75 -8.60 20.00
N ASN A 38 -5.60 -9.09 19.53
CA ASN A 38 -4.34 -9.18 20.30
C ASN A 38 -3.31 -8.14 19.84
N THR A 39 -3.74 -6.88 19.75
CA THR A 39 -2.90 -5.75 19.30
C THR A 39 -2.84 -4.67 20.39
N THR A 40 -1.76 -3.90 20.44
CA THR A 40 -1.60 -2.86 21.47
C THR A 40 -2.24 -1.53 21.07
N ILE A 41 -2.43 -1.31 19.77
CA ILE A 41 -3.08 -0.15 19.19
C ILE A 41 -4.03 -0.54 18.06
N ASP A 42 -4.97 0.36 17.77
CA ASP A 42 -5.98 0.18 16.73
C ASP A 42 -5.70 1.01 15.47
N TRP A 43 -6.34 0.62 14.36
CA TRP A 43 -6.52 1.49 13.21
C TRP A 43 -7.72 2.39 13.47
N PHE A 44 -7.56 3.67 13.17
CA PHE A 44 -8.59 4.68 13.31
C PHE A 44 -8.98 5.17 11.93
N ARG A 45 -10.29 5.24 11.68
CA ARG A 45 -10.81 5.98 10.53
C ARG A 45 -10.76 7.47 10.86
N GLU A 46 -9.95 8.22 10.14
CA GLU A 46 -9.71 9.65 10.37
C GLU A 46 -10.05 10.46 9.14
N ARG A 47 -10.67 11.63 9.36
CA ARG A 47 -10.90 12.60 8.30
C ARG A 47 -9.65 13.44 8.10
N SER A 48 -9.22 13.67 6.87
CA SER A 48 -7.97 14.41 6.63
C SER A 48 -7.98 15.82 7.24
N SER A 49 -9.13 16.51 7.25
CA SER A 49 -9.27 17.83 7.89
C SER A 49 -9.00 17.85 9.40
N GLU A 50 -9.06 16.70 10.08
CA GLU A 50 -8.79 16.60 11.52
C GLU A 50 -7.28 16.52 11.84
N ASN A 51 -6.47 16.08 10.88
CA ASN A 51 -5.00 16.01 10.99
C ASN A 51 -4.31 17.37 10.82
N GLU A 52 -5.06 18.42 10.44
CA GLU A 52 -4.52 19.79 10.31
C GLU A 52 -4.23 20.47 11.66
N GLN A 53 -4.67 19.89 12.80
CA GLN A 53 -4.81 20.68 14.03
C GLN A 53 -3.57 20.76 14.92
N VAL A 54 -2.71 19.74 15.06
CA VAL A 54 -1.41 19.88 15.75
C VAL A 54 -0.45 18.77 15.33
N ASN A 55 0.73 19.12 14.80
CA ASN A 55 1.80 18.19 14.37
C ASN A 55 1.38 17.19 13.30
N ILE A 56 1.23 17.64 12.04
CA ILE A 56 0.90 16.78 10.88
C ILE A 56 1.67 15.46 10.97
N ILE A 57 0.93 14.40 11.32
CA ILE A 57 1.46 13.04 11.52
C ILE A 57 0.91 12.09 10.47
N GLY A 58 -0.20 12.41 9.81
CA GLY A 58 -0.77 11.64 8.69
C GLY A 58 -0.90 12.44 7.38
N PRO A 59 -1.64 11.91 6.40
CA PRO A 59 -1.99 12.59 5.15
C PRO A 59 -2.74 13.91 5.35
N ILE A 60 -2.40 14.95 4.58
CA ILE A 60 -3.14 16.24 4.54
C ILE A 60 -4.43 16.09 3.75
N VAL A 61 -4.39 15.25 2.72
CA VAL A 61 -5.53 14.95 1.85
C VAL A 61 -5.73 13.45 1.76
N ASP A 62 -6.99 13.07 1.73
CA ASP A 62 -7.43 11.72 1.45
C ASP A 62 -7.04 11.31 0.02
N HIS A 63 -6.70 10.04 -0.18
CA HIS A 63 -6.28 9.57 -1.50
C HIS A 63 -7.49 9.43 -2.44
N THR A 64 -8.60 8.86 -1.96
CA THR A 64 -9.82 8.61 -2.74
C THR A 64 -10.37 9.89 -3.40
N PHE A 65 -10.51 10.98 -2.64
CA PHE A 65 -11.04 12.25 -3.15
C PHE A 65 -9.98 13.29 -3.51
N GLY A 66 -8.72 13.08 -3.11
CA GLY A 66 -7.63 14.03 -3.33
C GLY A 66 -7.82 15.36 -2.60
N ASN A 67 -8.61 15.38 -1.52
CA ASN A 67 -8.89 16.60 -0.75
C ASN A 67 -9.12 16.30 0.74
N SER A 68 -9.30 17.34 1.56
CA SER A 68 -9.37 17.18 3.02
C SER A 68 -10.71 16.65 3.56
N SER A 69 -11.70 16.43 2.69
CA SER A 69 -13.04 16.00 3.09
C SER A 69 -13.20 14.48 3.24
N GLY A 70 -12.29 13.71 2.63
CA GLY A 70 -12.30 12.24 2.64
C GLY A 70 -11.70 11.63 3.90
N TYR A 71 -11.66 10.30 3.93
CA TYR A 71 -11.30 9.51 5.09
C TYR A 71 -10.33 8.39 4.72
N TYR A 72 -9.35 8.16 5.60
CA TYR A 72 -8.42 7.05 5.51
C TYR A 72 -8.34 6.30 6.84
N ALA A 73 -7.69 5.14 6.85
CA ALA A 73 -7.35 4.44 8.10
C ALA A 73 -5.91 4.79 8.51
N ILE A 74 -5.68 5.05 9.79
CA ILE A 74 -4.36 5.42 10.34
C ILE A 74 -4.10 4.80 11.71
N THR A 75 -2.85 4.45 11.96
CA THR A 75 -2.38 4.03 13.28
C THR A 75 -1.81 5.23 14.04
N LYS A 76 -2.20 5.37 15.31
CA LYS A 76 -1.67 6.40 16.23
C LYS A 76 -1.00 5.71 17.41
N LEU A 77 0.33 5.84 17.52
CA LEU A 77 1.07 5.24 18.62
C LEU A 77 0.70 5.89 19.96
N LYS A 78 0.55 5.07 20.99
CA LYS A 78 0.34 5.53 22.36
C LYS A 78 1.68 5.91 22.99
N LEU A 79 1.67 6.94 23.84
CA LEU A 79 2.83 7.25 24.67
C LEU A 79 3.06 6.12 25.68
N PRO A 80 4.31 5.67 25.91
CA PRO A 80 4.61 4.61 26.84
C PRO A 80 4.26 5.09 28.24
N ILE A 81 3.42 4.33 28.94
CA ILE A 81 3.05 4.58 30.33
C ILE A 81 4.20 4.16 31.27
N SER A 82 5.11 3.31 30.79
CA SER A 82 6.35 2.90 31.47
C SER A 82 7.38 2.39 30.45
N ASN A 83 8.63 2.17 30.90
CA ASN A 83 9.77 1.71 30.07
C ASN A 83 9.59 0.30 29.44
N PHE A 84 8.41 -0.33 29.57
CA PHE A 84 8.20 -1.76 29.26
C PHE A 84 7.48 -2.03 27.93
N GLU A 85 6.82 -1.05 27.31
CA GLU A 85 6.14 -1.24 26.02
C GLU A 85 6.75 -0.33 24.95
N ASN A 86 7.98 -0.65 24.56
CA ASN A 86 8.64 0.04 23.47
C ASN A 86 8.15 -0.42 22.10
N ILE A 87 7.44 -1.54 21.99
CA ILE A 87 6.94 -2.08 20.72
C ILE A 87 5.41 -2.07 20.77
N GLN A 88 4.82 -1.47 19.75
CA GLN A 88 3.37 -1.44 19.55
C GLN A 88 3.02 -2.04 18.20
N ASN A 89 1.86 -2.68 18.11
CA ASN A 89 1.38 -3.26 16.87
C ASN A 89 -0.13 -3.04 16.69
N SER A 90 -0.55 -2.95 15.42
CA SER A 90 -1.95 -2.98 15.00
C SER A 90 -2.11 -3.91 13.81
N VAL A 91 -3.28 -4.56 13.71
CA VAL A 91 -3.62 -5.46 12.61
C VAL A 91 -5.02 -5.12 12.13
N LEU A 92 -5.16 -4.87 10.83
CA LEU A 92 -6.44 -4.80 10.13
C LEU A 92 -6.61 -6.08 9.30
N ILE A 93 -7.74 -6.76 9.50
CA ILE A 93 -8.06 -8.05 8.88
C ILE A 93 -9.13 -7.83 7.83
N SER A 94 -8.89 -8.33 6.61
CA SER A 94 -9.87 -8.24 5.53
C SER A 94 -11.16 -9.03 5.84
N PRO A 95 -12.27 -8.70 5.16
CA PRO A 95 -13.35 -9.66 4.96
C PRO A 95 -12.81 -10.96 4.36
N ARG A 96 -13.54 -12.06 4.60
CA ARG A 96 -13.11 -13.37 4.12
C ARG A 96 -13.07 -13.40 2.59
N LEU A 97 -11.95 -13.86 2.03
CA LEU A 97 -11.79 -14.00 0.60
C LEU A 97 -12.72 -15.10 0.05
N PRO A 98 -13.08 -15.05 -1.25
CA PRO A 98 -13.82 -16.13 -1.90
C PRO A 98 -13.09 -17.47 -1.76
N HIS A 99 -13.86 -18.54 -1.52
CA HIS A 99 -13.36 -19.91 -1.56
C HIS A 99 -12.97 -20.32 -2.98
N ASP A 100 -12.07 -21.30 -3.07
CA ASP A 100 -11.68 -21.94 -4.33
C ASP A 100 -11.26 -20.94 -5.41
N ILE A 101 -10.29 -20.07 -5.06
CA ILE A 101 -9.66 -19.11 -5.97
C ILE A 101 -9.10 -19.88 -7.17
N ALA A 102 -9.87 -19.92 -8.26
CA ALA A 102 -9.52 -20.63 -9.50
C ALA A 102 -8.69 -19.77 -10.47
N THR A 103 -8.64 -18.46 -10.23
CA THR A 103 -7.87 -17.48 -11.00
C THR A 103 -7.02 -16.66 -10.05
N PRO A 104 -5.80 -16.23 -10.44
CA PRO A 104 -5.01 -15.30 -9.64
C PRO A 104 -5.83 -14.06 -9.27
N MET A 105 -5.47 -13.45 -8.15
CA MET A 105 -6.07 -12.21 -7.68
C MET A 105 -4.98 -11.19 -7.35
N CYS A 106 -5.35 -9.91 -7.36
CA CYS A 106 -4.46 -8.79 -7.10
C CYS A 106 -5.01 -7.97 -5.93
N ALA A 107 -4.31 -8.00 -4.80
CA ALA A 107 -4.56 -7.07 -3.70
C ALA A 107 -3.80 -5.78 -3.99
N GLU A 108 -4.48 -4.64 -3.91
CA GLU A 108 -3.92 -3.31 -4.15
C GLU A 108 -4.25 -2.40 -2.97
N TRP A 109 -3.35 -1.50 -2.63
CA TRP A 109 -3.56 -0.53 -1.56
C TRP A 109 -2.72 0.72 -1.76
N TRP A 110 -3.23 1.83 -1.22
CA TRP A 110 -2.46 3.04 -1.03
C TRP A 110 -2.02 3.13 0.43
N TYR A 111 -0.81 3.62 0.66
CA TYR A 111 -0.27 3.78 2.01
C TYR A 111 0.60 5.03 2.14
N MET A 112 0.77 5.54 3.36
CA MET A 112 1.70 6.61 3.67
C MET A 112 2.42 6.27 4.98
N MET A 113 3.74 6.29 4.95
CA MET A 113 4.62 6.14 6.12
C MET A 113 5.41 7.44 6.26
N TYR A 114 5.02 8.29 7.21
CA TYR A 114 5.63 9.59 7.44
C TYR A 114 6.13 9.72 8.87
N LYS A 115 7.41 10.07 9.03
CA LYS A 115 8.13 10.14 10.32
C LYS A 115 8.14 8.79 11.06
N SER A 116 8.27 7.72 10.28
CA SER A 116 8.05 6.33 10.71
C SER A 116 9.36 5.52 10.72
N ASP A 117 10.48 6.14 11.09
CA ASP A 117 11.84 5.57 11.00
C ASP A 117 11.97 4.18 11.64
N ASN A 118 11.32 3.98 12.80
CA ASN A 118 11.33 2.71 13.54
C ASN A 118 10.01 1.97 13.38
N THR A 119 9.47 1.90 12.18
CA THR A 119 8.18 1.28 11.91
C THR A 119 8.24 0.40 10.68
N GLU A 120 7.63 -0.77 10.80
CA GLU A 120 7.40 -1.71 9.72
C GLU A 120 5.89 -1.76 9.42
N PHE A 121 5.56 -1.69 8.15
CA PHE A 121 4.25 -1.99 7.62
C PHE A 121 4.34 -3.27 6.78
N SER A 122 3.60 -4.30 7.15
CA SER A 122 3.66 -5.64 6.59
C SER A 122 2.28 -6.11 6.13
N VAL A 123 2.25 -6.85 5.02
CA VAL A 123 1.05 -7.50 4.50
C VAL A 123 1.23 -9.01 4.51
N TYR A 124 0.23 -9.72 5.02
CA TYR A 124 0.24 -11.19 5.12
C TYR A 124 -0.95 -11.79 4.40
N LEU A 125 -0.71 -12.93 3.75
CA LEU A 125 -1.76 -13.80 3.22
C LEU A 125 -2.00 -14.97 4.19
N ILE A 126 -3.22 -15.10 4.69
CA ILE A 126 -3.56 -16.11 5.71
C ILE A 126 -4.13 -17.35 5.05
N VAL A 127 -3.47 -18.48 5.27
CA VAL A 127 -3.86 -19.79 4.74
C VAL A 127 -4.77 -20.52 5.73
N ASN A 128 -5.84 -21.15 5.25
CA ASN A 128 -6.69 -22.06 6.04
C ASN A 128 -7.23 -21.47 7.38
N ASN A 129 -7.51 -20.16 7.43
CA ASN A 129 -7.91 -19.42 8.64
C ASN A 129 -6.89 -19.48 9.80
N ASN A 130 -5.64 -19.86 9.56
CA ASN A 130 -4.62 -19.93 10.61
C ASN A 130 -3.96 -18.56 10.81
N LEU A 131 -4.58 -17.69 11.61
CA LEU A 131 -4.07 -16.34 11.89
C LEU A 131 -2.74 -16.30 12.66
N ASN A 132 -2.23 -17.44 13.15
CA ASN A 132 -0.98 -17.53 13.91
C ASN A 132 0.23 -17.87 13.03
N GLU A 133 0.00 -18.48 11.87
CA GLU A 133 1.06 -18.86 10.93
C GLU A 133 1.13 -17.80 9.83
N ARG A 134 1.98 -16.80 10.07
CA ARG A 134 2.11 -15.62 9.21
C ARG A 134 3.47 -15.63 8.54
N GLU A 135 3.49 -15.75 7.22
CA GLU A 135 4.67 -15.46 6.41
C GLU A 135 4.50 -14.09 5.75
N VAL A 136 5.53 -13.24 5.88
CA VAL A 136 5.52 -11.89 5.32
C VAL A 136 5.44 -12.00 3.79
N SER A 137 4.34 -11.52 3.22
CA SER A 137 4.13 -11.53 1.76
C SER A 137 4.59 -10.22 1.11
N TRP A 138 4.53 -9.11 1.86
CA TRP A 138 5.08 -7.82 1.48
C TRP A 138 5.42 -7.01 2.74
N ARG A 139 6.42 -6.13 2.66
CA ARG A 139 6.74 -5.18 3.74
C ARG A 139 7.48 -3.92 3.28
N ARG A 140 7.35 -2.86 4.07
CA ARG A 140 8.15 -1.63 4.02
C ARG A 140 8.56 -1.22 5.43
N ARG A 141 9.73 -0.58 5.54
CA ARG A 141 10.28 -0.09 6.80
C ARG A 141 10.70 1.37 6.66
N GLY A 142 10.62 2.11 7.75
CA GLY A 142 11.12 3.49 7.84
C GLY A 142 10.17 4.53 7.25
N ASP A 143 10.68 5.76 7.15
CA ASP A 143 10.01 6.88 6.50
C ASP A 143 10.06 6.74 4.96
N HIS A 144 8.91 6.93 4.30
CA HIS A 144 8.79 6.97 2.82
C HIS A 144 8.33 8.36 2.34
N GLY A 145 8.44 9.36 3.21
CA GLY A 145 8.05 10.74 2.95
C GLY A 145 6.54 10.99 3.04
N HIS A 146 6.18 12.27 2.97
CA HIS A 146 4.81 12.73 3.20
C HIS A 146 3.96 12.72 1.92
N HIS A 147 3.84 11.55 1.30
CA HIS A 147 3.01 11.36 0.11
C HIS A 147 2.48 9.93 0.02
N TRP A 148 1.35 9.77 -0.65
CA TRP A 148 0.73 8.48 -0.87
C TRP A 148 1.59 7.61 -1.81
N GLN A 149 1.85 6.38 -1.37
CA GLN A 149 2.52 5.33 -2.09
C GLN A 149 1.51 4.26 -2.52
N TYR A 150 1.80 3.57 -3.62
CA TYR A 150 0.99 2.48 -4.13
C TYR A 150 1.79 1.19 -4.14
N ASP A 151 1.18 0.11 -3.64
CA ASP A 151 1.74 -1.23 -3.77
C ASP A 151 0.64 -2.25 -4.05
N GLN A 152 1.07 -3.42 -4.52
CA GLN A 152 0.17 -4.52 -4.90
C GLN A 152 0.83 -5.87 -4.68
N LEU A 153 0.02 -6.91 -4.53
CA LEU A 153 0.47 -8.28 -4.25
C LEU A 153 -0.38 -9.31 -5.03
N GLN A 154 0.29 -10.27 -5.67
CA GLN A 154 -0.39 -11.42 -6.29
C GLN A 154 -0.85 -12.40 -5.22
N ILE A 155 -2.05 -12.90 -5.38
CA ILE A 155 -2.57 -14.06 -4.68
C ILE A 155 -2.73 -15.17 -5.71
N GLU A 156 -1.89 -16.20 -5.59
CA GLU A 156 -1.93 -17.35 -6.48
C GLU A 156 -3.10 -18.29 -6.14
N PRO A 157 -3.71 -18.94 -7.16
CA PRO A 157 -4.75 -19.94 -6.94
C PRO A 157 -4.20 -21.18 -6.20
N GLY A 158 -5.08 -21.89 -5.50
CA GLY A 158 -4.77 -23.19 -4.88
C GLY A 158 -4.20 -23.15 -3.45
N ASN A 159 -3.83 -21.98 -2.91
CA ASN A 159 -3.23 -21.86 -1.58
C ASN A 159 -4.23 -21.69 -0.42
N ASN A 160 -5.54 -21.86 -0.66
CA ASN A 160 -6.60 -21.64 0.35
C ASN A 160 -6.39 -20.36 1.18
N ILE A 161 -6.09 -19.25 0.50
CA ILE A 161 -5.96 -17.95 1.16
C ILE A 161 -7.35 -17.51 1.62
N THR A 162 -7.44 -17.12 2.88
CA THR A 162 -8.68 -16.82 3.60
C THR A 162 -8.81 -15.34 3.95
N TYR A 163 -7.69 -14.68 4.29
CA TYR A 163 -7.64 -13.27 4.66
C TYR A 163 -6.37 -12.61 4.14
N VAL A 164 -6.44 -11.31 3.93
CA VAL A 164 -5.28 -10.42 3.84
C VAL A 164 -5.21 -9.61 5.12
N LEU A 165 -4.02 -9.55 5.73
CA LEU A 165 -3.76 -8.74 6.93
C LEU A 165 -2.85 -7.57 6.59
N TYR A 166 -3.17 -6.41 7.15
CA TYR A 166 -2.33 -5.21 7.15
C TYR A 166 -1.86 -4.96 8.58
N GLU A 167 -0.58 -5.20 8.84
CA GLU A 167 0.01 -5.07 10.17
C GLU A 167 1.01 -3.92 10.20
N VAL A 168 0.93 -3.14 11.26
CA VAL A 168 1.95 -2.15 11.61
C VAL A 168 2.61 -2.63 12.88
N VAL A 169 3.94 -2.66 12.88
CA VAL A 169 4.76 -2.85 14.08
C VAL A 169 5.69 -1.66 14.18
N ALA A 170 5.59 -0.93 15.28
CA ALA A 170 6.38 0.27 15.51
C ALA A 170 7.07 0.20 16.86
N GLU A 171 8.34 0.59 16.89
CA GLU A 171 8.96 0.99 18.14
C GLU A 171 8.48 2.40 18.52
N TRP A 172 8.41 2.67 19.82
CA TRP A 172 7.96 3.96 20.30
C TRP A 172 8.80 5.08 19.69
N SER A 173 8.10 5.97 19.01
CA SER A 173 8.61 7.25 18.54
C SER A 173 7.50 8.28 18.70
N ILE A 174 7.89 9.54 18.87
CA ILE A 174 6.93 10.63 19.13
C ILE A 174 6.01 10.87 17.92
N GLN A 175 6.38 10.42 16.71
CA GLN A 175 5.70 10.82 15.46
C GLN A 175 5.54 9.72 14.40
N SER A 176 5.62 8.42 14.73
CA SER A 176 5.36 7.39 13.73
C SER A 176 3.87 7.16 13.53
N THR A 177 3.43 7.23 12.27
CA THR A 177 2.12 6.72 11.85
C THR A 177 2.25 5.93 10.56
N VAL A 178 1.26 5.08 10.32
CA VAL A 178 1.04 4.48 9.00
C VAL A 178 -0.42 4.70 8.67
N SER A 179 -0.65 5.27 7.49
CA SER A 179 -1.99 5.46 6.93
C SER A 179 -2.18 4.57 5.71
N ILE A 180 -3.40 4.09 5.50
CA ILE A 180 -3.80 3.30 4.34
C ILE A 180 -5.13 3.81 3.80
N ASP A 181 -5.30 3.72 2.48
CA ASP A 181 -6.55 4.04 1.80
C ASP A 181 -6.72 3.17 0.54
N ASP A 182 -7.92 3.18 -0.05
CA ASP A 182 -8.21 2.60 -1.36
C ASP A 182 -7.85 1.10 -1.47
N LEU A 183 -8.15 0.32 -0.42
CA LEU A 183 -7.90 -1.12 -0.38
C LEU A 183 -8.77 -1.81 -1.42
N LYS A 184 -8.18 -2.56 -2.35
CA LYS A 184 -8.89 -3.23 -3.45
C LYS A 184 -8.42 -4.66 -3.61
N LEU A 185 -9.33 -5.51 -4.09
CA LEU A 185 -9.01 -6.86 -4.49
C LEU A 185 -9.66 -7.15 -5.83
N LEU A 186 -8.82 -7.48 -6.81
CA LEU A 186 -9.24 -7.66 -8.19
C LEU A 186 -9.05 -9.11 -8.62
N TYR A 187 -9.97 -9.61 -9.44
CA TYR A 187 -9.76 -10.86 -10.17
C TYR A 187 -8.79 -10.66 -11.32
N GLY A 188 -7.87 -11.60 -11.47
CA GLY A 188 -6.81 -11.59 -12.48
C GLY A 188 -5.42 -11.38 -11.86
N PRO A 189 -4.37 -11.65 -12.64
CA PRO A 189 -3.01 -11.32 -12.23
C PRO A 189 -2.87 -9.82 -12.04
N PHE A 190 -2.04 -9.41 -11.09
CA PHE A 190 -1.71 -8.01 -10.98
C PHE A 190 -0.93 -7.58 -12.22
N ILE A 191 -1.24 -6.38 -12.71
CA ILE A 191 -0.50 -5.83 -13.84
C ILE A 191 0.73 -5.18 -13.22
N LYS A 192 1.89 -5.85 -13.29
CA LYS A 192 3.15 -5.09 -13.31
C LYS A 192 2.97 -4.14 -14.48
N PRO A 193 2.96 -2.82 -14.27
CA PRO A 193 2.94 -1.96 -15.43
C PRO A 193 4.17 -2.36 -16.22
N ASN A 194 3.96 -2.92 -17.42
CA ASN A 194 4.99 -3.16 -18.41
C ASN A 194 5.47 -1.78 -18.92
N PHE A 195 5.88 -0.91 -18.01
CA PHE A 195 7.04 -0.13 -18.30
C PHE A 195 8.14 -1.18 -18.43
N ILE A 196 8.83 -1.14 -19.55
CA ILE A 196 10.27 -1.24 -19.47
C ILE A 196 10.63 -0.11 -18.50
N ALA A 197 10.53 -0.38 -17.19
CA ALA A 197 11.27 0.36 -16.21
C ALA A 197 12.67 0.03 -16.64
N ILE A 198 13.24 0.93 -17.42
CA ILE A 198 14.68 1.03 -17.41
C ILE A 198 14.92 1.31 -15.93
N GLU A 199 15.37 0.29 -15.20
CA GLU A 199 16.02 0.51 -13.90
C GLU A 199 17.25 1.34 -14.24
N CYS A 200 17.01 2.63 -14.43
CA CYS A 200 18.04 3.59 -14.73
C CYS A 200 18.59 4.00 -13.38
N THR A 201 19.33 3.09 -12.78
CA THR A 201 20.06 3.35 -11.56
C THR A 201 21.24 4.31 -11.83
N PHE A 202 21.53 4.62 -13.11
CA PHE A 202 22.73 5.34 -13.56
C PHE A 202 24.05 4.64 -13.15
N GLU A 203 23.97 3.39 -12.73
CA GLU A 203 25.14 2.58 -12.33
C GLU A 203 25.79 1.85 -13.52
N GLU A 204 25.17 1.91 -14.71
CA GLU A 204 25.71 1.34 -15.95
C GLU A 204 26.13 2.45 -16.95
N GLU A 205 27.07 2.15 -17.87
CA GLU A 205 27.66 3.11 -18.84
C GLU A 205 26.67 3.74 -19.82
N HIS A 206 25.41 3.32 -19.82
CA HIS A 206 24.38 3.83 -20.73
C HIS A 206 23.32 4.58 -19.94
N ILE A 207 23.12 5.87 -20.25
CA ILE A 207 22.08 6.74 -19.69
C ILE A 207 20.66 6.36 -20.15
N CYS A 208 20.36 5.07 -20.30
CA CYS A 208 18.99 4.57 -20.42
C CYS A 208 18.20 5.18 -21.58
N GLY A 209 18.89 5.55 -22.67
CA GLY A 209 18.27 6.20 -23.82
C GLY A 209 17.82 7.65 -23.56
N TYR A 210 18.13 8.24 -22.40
CA TYR A 210 18.02 9.68 -22.20
C TYR A 210 19.04 10.39 -23.09
N SER A 211 18.70 11.60 -23.50
CA SER A 211 19.62 12.49 -24.21
C SER A 211 19.62 13.83 -23.50
N SER A 212 20.79 14.47 -23.47
CA SER A 212 20.95 15.80 -22.89
C SER A 212 20.10 16.79 -23.69
N ASP A 213 19.37 17.68 -23.00
CA ASP A 213 18.71 18.79 -23.66
C ASP A 213 19.79 19.70 -24.31
N PRO A 214 19.77 19.91 -25.64
CA PRO A 214 20.78 20.72 -26.33
C PRO A 214 20.71 22.21 -25.97
N THR A 215 19.67 22.66 -25.25
CA THR A 215 19.54 24.01 -24.71
C THR A 215 19.98 24.15 -23.25
N GLY A 216 20.33 23.03 -22.61
CA GLY A 216 20.88 22.99 -21.26
C GLY A 216 22.24 23.68 -21.18
N ASN A 217 22.46 24.44 -20.10
CA ASN A 217 23.73 25.09 -19.80
C ASN A 217 24.78 24.13 -19.21
N PHE A 218 24.41 22.89 -18.92
CA PHE A 218 25.31 21.81 -18.49
C PHE A 218 24.86 20.48 -19.09
N ALA A 219 25.84 19.67 -19.50
CA ALA A 219 25.61 18.29 -19.91
C ALA A 219 25.80 17.36 -18.70
N TRP A 220 24.87 16.43 -18.51
CA TRP A 220 25.04 15.33 -17.57
C TRP A 220 26.13 14.38 -18.13
N THR A 221 27.14 14.08 -17.34
CA THR A 221 28.20 13.10 -17.63
C THR A 221 28.05 11.88 -16.74
#